data_AF-A0A7V5KZI1-F1
#
_entry.id   AF-A0A7V5KZI1-F1
#
_cell.length_a   1.000
_cell.length_b   1.000
_cell.length_c   1.000
_cell.angle_alpha   90.00
_cell.angle_beta   90.00
_cell.angle_gamma   90.00
#
_symmetry.space_group_name_H-M   'P 1'
#
loop_
_entity.id
_entity.type
_entity.pdbx_description
1 polymer ?
#
loop_
_entity_poly.entity_id
_entity_poly.type
_entity_poly.pdbx_seq_one_letter_code
_entity_poly.pdbx_strand_id
1 'polypeptide(L)'
;MKFEIVTANAFMLYFEQKISDKVLDEVQNTYVALKEIEGITNVTPSYCSILVEFDIVKHTHESLKQIILKKCSDSVGLASANIKPNKLITIPTDYSQNLDLKRVAQHNQLSIEEVINIHSQTTYRVYAIGFM
;
A
#
# COMPACT_ATOMS: atom_id res chain seq x y z
N MET A 1 -3.60 4.38 14.26
CA MET A 1 -2.29 3.86 13.82
C MET A 1 -1.58 3.20 15.00
N LYS A 2 -1.18 1.93 14.89
CA LYS A 2 -0.42 1.18 15.91
C LYS A 2 1.03 1.02 15.42
N PHE A 3 1.99 1.16 16.33
CA PHE A 3 3.41 0.91 16.08
C PHE A 3 3.80 -0.43 16.69
N GLU A 4 4.59 -1.23 15.97
CA GLU A 4 5.10 -2.51 16.44
C GLU A 4 6.57 -2.66 16.05
N ILE A 5 7.45 -2.85 17.03
CA ILE A 5 8.89 -3.02 16.78
C ILE A 5 9.11 -4.38 16.12
N VAL A 6 9.82 -4.39 14.98
CA VAL A 6 10.15 -5.62 14.24
C VAL A 6 11.59 -6.02 14.51
N THR A 7 12.50 -5.07 14.38
CA THR A 7 13.95 -5.26 14.56
C THR A 7 14.54 -4.03 15.27
N ALA A 8 15.84 -4.07 15.55
CA ALA A 8 16.58 -2.95 16.13
C ALA A 8 16.49 -1.65 15.29
N ASN A 9 16.25 -1.75 13.99
CA ASN A 9 16.23 -0.63 13.05
C ASN A 9 14.90 -0.52 12.27
N ALA A 10 13.85 -1.20 12.70
CA ALA A 10 12.56 -1.16 12.01
C ALA A 10 11.34 -1.31 12.93
N PHE A 11 10.23 -0.68 12.53
CA PHE A 11 8.90 -0.95 13.07
C PHE A 11 7.85 -1.04 11.95
N MET A 12 6.79 -1.79 12.24
CA MET A 12 5.55 -1.78 11.47
C MET A 12 4.64 -0.67 11.96
N LEU A 13 4.05 0.04 11.01
CA LEU A 13 2.88 0.88 11.20
C LEU A 13 1.66 0.12 10.72
N TYR A 14 0.67 -0.07 11.59
CA TYR A 14 -0.62 -0.67 11.24
C TYR A 14 -1.73 0.38 11.25
N PHE A 15 -2.52 0.35 10.18
CA PHE A 15 -3.75 1.12 10.02
C PHE A 15 -4.95 0.23 10.34
N GLU A 16 -6.17 0.72 10.09
CA GLU A 16 -7.35 -0.14 10.17
C GLU A 16 -7.16 -1.37 9.26
N GLN A 17 -7.33 -2.57 9.82
CA GLN A 17 -7.09 -3.84 9.12
C GLN A 17 -8.26 -4.19 8.20
N LYS A 18 -8.51 -3.30 7.24
CA LYS A 18 -9.61 -3.37 6.28
C LYS A 18 -9.13 -2.87 4.92
N ILE A 19 -9.35 -3.65 3.87
CA ILE A 19 -9.09 -3.22 2.49
C ILE A 19 -10.17 -2.21 2.12
N SER A 20 -9.80 -0.94 2.05
CA SER A 20 -10.66 0.15 1.59
C SER A 20 -9.83 1.29 1.04
N ASP A 21 -10.44 2.07 0.14
CA ASP A 21 -9.79 3.24 -0.47
C ASP A 21 -9.35 4.26 0.56
N LYS A 22 -10.15 4.46 1.62
CA LYS A 22 -9.81 5.35 2.73
C LYS A 22 -8.54 4.91 3.46
N VAL A 23 -8.41 3.62 3.77
CA VAL A 23 -7.20 3.09 4.44
C VAL A 23 -6.00 3.20 3.52
N LEU A 24 -6.17 2.94 2.22
CA LEU A 24 -5.10 3.13 1.25
C LEU A 24 -4.68 4.60 1.15
N ASP A 25 -5.61 5.55 1.18
CA ASP A 25 -5.29 6.99 1.20
C ASP A 25 -4.48 7.36 2.45
N GLU A 26 -4.86 6.85 3.62
CA GLU A 26 -4.09 7.05 4.87
C GLU A 26 -2.68 6.45 4.77
N VAL A 27 -2.54 5.25 4.21
CA VAL A 27 -1.24 4.60 3.97
C VAL A 27 -0.40 5.43 3.00
N GLN A 28 -0.95 5.87 1.87
CA GLN A 28 -0.22 6.63 0.85
C GLN A 28 0.20 8.01 1.36
N ASN A 29 -0.68 8.70 2.08
CA ASN A 29 -0.35 9.99 2.69
C ASN A 29 0.77 9.83 3.74
N THR A 30 0.70 8.80 4.57
CA THR A 30 1.74 8.49 5.54
C THR A 30 3.05 8.13 4.83
N TYR A 31 3.00 7.29 3.79
CA TYR A 31 4.18 6.93 2.98
C TYR A 31 4.91 8.15 2.44
N VAL A 32 4.19 9.13 1.86
CA VAL A 32 4.77 10.38 1.38
C VAL A 32 5.37 11.18 2.53
N ALA A 33 4.67 11.32 3.65
CA ALA A 33 5.15 12.07 4.80
C ALA A 33 6.42 11.47 5.42
N LEU A 34 6.54 10.14 5.44
CA LEU A 34 7.70 9.43 5.99
C LEU A 34 8.95 9.61 5.14
N LYS A 35 8.83 9.69 3.81
CA LYS A 35 9.98 9.91 2.91
C LYS A 35 10.74 11.21 3.17
N GLU A 36 10.06 12.19 3.77
CA GLU A 36 10.62 13.50 4.09
C GLU A 36 11.36 13.52 5.44
N ILE A 37 11.32 12.42 6.22
CA ILE A 37 11.93 12.36 7.55
C ILE A 37 13.39 11.92 7.42
N GLU A 38 14.31 12.78 7.83
CA GLU A 38 15.73 12.44 7.86
C GLU A 38 16.00 11.24 8.77
N GLY A 39 16.79 10.28 8.29
CA GLY A 39 17.18 9.09 9.04
C GLY A 39 16.27 7.89 8.84
N ILE A 40 15.14 8.03 8.13
CA ILE A 40 14.45 6.89 7.55
C ILE A 40 15.22 6.41 6.32
N THR A 41 15.58 5.13 6.29
CA THR A 41 16.37 4.53 5.20
C THR A 41 15.49 3.85 4.17
N ASN A 42 14.34 3.28 4.59
CA ASN A 42 13.39 2.66 3.68
C ASN A 42 11.96 2.76 4.22
N VAL A 43 11.00 2.86 3.30
CA VAL A 43 9.56 2.87 3.59
C VAL A 43 8.87 1.95 2.60
N THR A 44 8.28 0.86 3.08
CA THR A 44 7.62 -0.13 2.24
C THR A 44 6.14 -0.23 2.60
N PRO A 45 5.23 0.37 1.80
CA PRO A 45 3.79 0.29 2.03
C PRO A 45 3.20 -1.03 1.55
N SER A 46 2.15 -1.47 2.23
CA SER A 46 1.28 -2.58 1.85
C SER A 46 -0.19 -2.12 1.94
N TYR A 47 -1.15 -3.05 1.92
CA TYR A 47 -2.59 -2.75 1.92
C TYR A 47 -3.05 -1.88 3.10
N CYS A 48 -2.63 -2.23 4.32
CA CYS A 48 -3.07 -1.58 5.56
C CYS A 48 -1.92 -1.42 6.56
N SER A 49 -0.69 -1.39 6.06
CA SER A 49 0.50 -1.30 6.89
C SER A 49 1.68 -0.70 6.13
N ILE A 50 2.67 -0.20 6.86
CA ILE A 50 3.94 0.28 6.31
C ILE A 50 5.08 -0.28 7.16
N LEU A 51 6.06 -0.90 6.52
CA LEU A 51 7.35 -1.18 7.15
C LEU A 51 8.23 0.07 7.05
N VAL A 52 8.75 0.51 8.17
CA VAL A 52 9.67 1.64 8.26
C VAL A 52 11.01 1.15 8.79
N GLU A 53 12.06 1.34 8.00
CA GLU A 53 13.43 1.07 8.37
C GLU A 53 14.19 2.40 8.53
N PHE A 54 15.06 2.49 9.53
CA PHE A 54 15.73 3.74 9.88
C PHE A 54 17.17 3.52 10.39
N ASP A 55 17.94 4.61 10.40
CA ASP A 55 19.29 4.66 10.93
C ASP A 55 19.26 4.81 12.46
N ILE A 56 19.71 3.75 13.15
CA ILE A 56 19.74 3.68 14.61
C ILE A 56 20.72 4.67 15.27
N VAL A 57 21.66 5.23 14.50
CA VAL A 57 22.57 6.27 14.99
C VAL A 57 21.85 7.62 15.09
N LYS A 58 20.85 7.85 14.22
CA LYS A 58 20.08 9.10 14.20
C LYS A 58 18.85 9.04 15.09
N HIS A 59 18.18 7.88 15.15
CA HIS A 59 16.92 7.73 15.88
C HIS A 59 16.85 6.45 16.69
N THR A 60 16.09 6.51 17.78
CA THR A 60 15.54 5.32 18.46
C THR A 60 14.10 5.09 17.98
N HIS A 61 13.53 3.91 18.25
CA HIS A 61 12.11 3.67 17.96
C HIS A 61 11.19 4.72 18.57
N GLU A 62 11.46 5.15 19.81
CA GLU A 62 10.62 6.13 20.49
C GLU A 62 10.79 7.52 19.89
N SER A 63 12.02 7.97 19.61
CA SER A 63 12.22 9.29 19.00
C SER A 63 11.58 9.39 17.62
N LEU A 64 11.75 8.37 16.78
CA LEU A 64 11.16 8.35 15.44
C LEU A 64 9.65 8.25 15.49
N LYS A 65 9.09 7.44 16.40
CA LYS A 65 7.64 7.35 16.62
C LYS A 65 7.04 8.72 16.96
N GLN A 66 7.66 9.49 17.85
CA GLN A 66 7.17 10.82 18.19
C GLN A 66 7.24 11.79 17.00
N ILE A 67 8.32 11.74 16.20
CA ILE A 67 8.44 12.55 14.98
C ILE A 67 7.33 12.20 13.99
N ILE A 68 7.06 10.90 13.79
CA ILE A 68 6.01 10.44 12.87
C ILE A 68 4.63 10.87 13.36
N LEU A 69 4.32 10.66 14.63
CA LEU A 69 3.05 11.08 15.21
C LEU A 69 2.84 12.58 15.02
N LYS A 70 3.85 13.40 15.31
CA LYS A 70 3.80 14.85 15.09
C LYS A 70 3.57 15.21 13.62
N LYS A 71 4.36 14.64 12.69
CA LYS A 71 4.20 14.84 11.25
C LYS A 71 2.80 14.47 10.76
N CYS A 72 2.26 13.34 11.22
CA CYS A 72 0.92 12.87 10.87
C CYS A 72 -0.16 13.79 11.43
N SER A 73 -0.01 14.30 12.66
CA SER A 73 -0.95 15.28 13.24
C SER A 73 -0.94 16.62 12.50
N ASP A 74 0.24 17.12 12.13
CA ASP A 74 0.39 18.40 11.41
C ASP A 74 -0.17 18.32 9.97
N SER A 75 -0.21 17.12 9.38
CA SER A 75 -0.72 16.87 8.02
C SER A 75 -2.23 16.61 7.95
N VAL A 76 -2.94 16.52 9.09
CA VAL A 76 -4.41 16.40 9.13
C VAL A 76 -5.11 17.61 8.47
N GLY A 77 -4.42 18.74 8.32
CA GLY A 77 -4.91 19.93 7.58
C GLY A 77 -4.60 19.98 6.08
N LEU A 78 -3.83 19.03 5.54
CA LEU A 78 -3.33 19.03 4.15
C LEU A 78 -3.84 17.85 3.31
N ALA A 79 -4.84 17.13 3.80
CA ALA A 79 -5.36 15.85 3.28
C ALA A 79 -5.88 15.86 1.82
N SER A 80 -5.69 16.94 1.07
CA SER A 80 -6.13 17.12 -0.31
C SER A 80 -5.05 17.68 -1.26
N ALA A 81 -3.84 17.99 -0.78
CA ALA A 81 -2.82 18.61 -1.62
C ALA A 81 -1.76 17.59 -2.07
N ASN A 82 -1.87 17.13 -3.31
CA ASN A 82 -0.82 16.42 -4.09
C ASN A 82 -0.86 14.89 -4.17
N ILE A 83 -2.03 14.24 -4.04
CA ILE A 83 -2.18 12.93 -4.71
C ILE A 83 -2.19 13.24 -6.21
N LYS A 84 -1.06 12.99 -6.88
CA LYS A 84 -0.94 13.12 -8.34
C LYS A 84 -2.15 12.45 -9.00
N PRO A 85 -2.69 13.02 -10.09
CA PRO A 85 -3.83 12.41 -10.79
C PRO A 85 -3.51 10.93 -11.05
N ASN A 86 -4.41 10.06 -10.60
CA ASN A 86 -4.27 8.62 -10.73
C ASN A 86 -3.99 8.30 -12.20
N LYS A 87 -2.76 7.86 -12.49
CA LYS A 87 -2.38 7.43 -13.84
C LYS A 87 -3.11 6.13 -14.15
N LEU A 88 -4.10 6.20 -15.03
CA LEU A 88 -4.70 4.98 -15.57
C LEU A 88 -3.70 4.32 -16.52
N ILE A 89 -3.34 3.07 -16.24
CA ILE A 89 -2.41 2.28 -17.04
C ILE A 89 -3.18 1.09 -17.60
N THR A 90 -3.20 0.97 -18.93
CA THR A 90 -3.77 -0.20 -19.62
C THR A 90 -2.68 -1.25 -19.81
N ILE A 91 -2.93 -2.46 -19.32
CA ILE A 91 -2.01 -3.60 -19.46
C ILE A 91 -2.62 -4.60 -20.45
N PRO A 92 -2.04 -4.80 -21.64
CA PRO A 92 -2.52 -5.82 -22.58
C PRO A 92 -2.30 -7.21 -21.97
N THR A 93 -3.32 -8.05 -22.00
CA THR A 93 -3.32 -9.39 -21.38
C THR A 93 -3.85 -10.42 -22.36
N ASP A 94 -3.06 -11.46 -22.64
CA ASP A 94 -3.49 -12.61 -23.44
C ASP A 94 -4.09 -13.69 -22.53
N TYR A 95 -5.38 -13.94 -22.67
CA TYR A 95 -6.10 -14.96 -21.89
C TYR A 95 -6.01 -16.37 -22.49
N SER A 96 -5.51 -16.52 -23.72
CA SER A 96 -5.54 -17.78 -24.46
C SER A 96 -4.60 -18.86 -23.90
N GLN A 97 -3.49 -18.45 -23.28
CA GLN A 97 -2.46 -19.34 -22.74
C GLN A 97 -2.69 -19.72 -21.26
N ASN A 98 -3.85 -19.38 -20.70
CA ASN A 98 -4.09 -19.50 -19.27
C ASN A 98 -4.65 -20.89 -18.88
N LEU A 99 -3.77 -21.74 -18.35
CA LEU A 99 -4.11 -23.11 -17.90
C LEU A 99 -5.16 -23.14 -16.78
N ASP A 100 -5.26 -22.08 -15.98
CA ASP A 100 -6.16 -21.99 -14.83
C ASP A 100 -7.50 -21.32 -15.14
N LEU A 101 -7.64 -20.65 -16.30
CA LEU A 101 -8.85 -19.88 -16.60
C LEU A 101 -10.12 -20.74 -16.61
N LYS A 102 -10.03 -21.96 -17.17
CA LYS A 102 -11.13 -22.94 -17.14
C LYS A 102 -11.48 -23.35 -15.71
N ARG A 103 -10.48 -23.53 -14.85
CA ARG A 103 -10.66 -23.89 -13.44
C ARG A 103 -11.35 -22.75 -12.67
N VAL A 104 -10.95 -21.50 -12.90
CA VAL A 104 -11.58 -20.32 -12.29
C VAL A 104 -13.05 -20.20 -12.72
N ALA A 105 -13.34 -20.38 -14.01
CA ALA A 105 -14.70 -20.36 -14.55
C ALA A 105 -15.58 -21.44 -13.91
N GLN A 106 -15.10 -22.69 -13.87
CA GLN A 106 -15.81 -23.81 -13.24
C GLN A 106 -16.08 -23.59 -11.75
N HIS A 107 -15.07 -23.13 -10.99
CA HIS A 107 -15.20 -22.88 -9.56
C HIS A 107 -16.26 -21.82 -9.25
N ASN A 108 -16.35 -20.78 -10.08
CA ASN A 108 -17.30 -19.67 -9.88
C ASN A 108 -18.63 -19.87 -10.63
N GLN A 109 -18.83 -21.01 -11.31
CA GLN A 109 -20.02 -21.31 -12.12
C GLN A 109 -20.27 -20.25 -13.21
N LEU A 110 -19.20 -19.78 -13.84
CA LEU A 110 -19.22 -18.80 -14.92
C LEU A 110 -18.71 -19.45 -16.22
N SER A 111 -19.07 -18.86 -17.35
CA SER A 111 -18.38 -19.09 -18.61
C SER A 111 -16.99 -18.44 -18.61
N ILE A 112 -16.11 -18.90 -19.50
CA ILE A 112 -14.77 -18.31 -19.66
C ILE A 112 -14.89 -16.84 -20.09
N GLU A 113 -15.84 -16.52 -20.97
CA GLU A 113 -16.08 -15.15 -21.47
C GLU A 113 -16.50 -14.20 -20.35
N GLU A 114 -17.37 -14.65 -19.43
CA GLU A 114 -17.78 -13.87 -18.26
C GLU A 114 -16.60 -13.58 -17.33
N VAL A 115 -15.72 -14.56 -17.09
CA VAL A 115 -14.51 -14.34 -16.28
C VAL A 115 -13.59 -13.30 -16.92
N ILE A 116 -13.34 -13.42 -18.23
CA ILE A 116 -12.53 -12.45 -18.98
C ILE A 116 -13.16 -11.06 -18.90
N ASN A 117 -14.49 -10.96 -19.07
CA ASN A 117 -15.19 -9.68 -19.02
C ASN A 117 -15.10 -9.02 -17.64
N ILE A 118 -15.37 -9.78 -16.57
CA ILE A 118 -15.25 -9.27 -15.19
C ILE A 118 -13.81 -8.80 -14.91
N HIS A 119 -12.82 -9.60 -15.27
CA HIS A 119 -11.42 -9.29 -15.01
C HIS A 119 -10.94 -8.08 -15.83
N SER A 120 -11.29 -7.99 -17.11
CA SER A 120 -10.82 -6.91 -17.99
C SER A 120 -11.56 -5.58 -17.83
N GLN A 121 -12.84 -5.59 -17.44
CA GLN A 121 -13.62 -4.36 -17.23
C GLN A 121 -13.39 -3.72 -15.85
N THR A 122 -12.80 -4.46 -14.90
CA THR A 122 -12.53 -3.92 -13.57
C THR A 122 -11.37 -2.93 -13.61
N THR A 123 -11.59 -1.72 -13.12
CA THR A 123 -10.51 -0.77 -12.86
C THR A 123 -9.84 -1.13 -11.53
N TYR A 124 -8.60 -1.61 -11.59
CA TYR A 124 -7.85 -1.98 -10.39
C TYR A 124 -7.05 -0.79 -9.86
N ARG A 125 -7.06 -0.65 -8.54
CA ARG A 125 -6.19 0.28 -7.82
C ARG A 125 -4.99 -0.46 -7.26
N VAL A 126 -3.80 0.09 -7.40
CA VAL A 126 -2.57 -0.52 -6.85
C VAL A 126 -2.50 -0.22 -5.36
N TYR A 127 -2.59 -1.26 -4.53
CA TYR A 127 -2.50 -1.15 -3.07
C TYR A 127 -1.08 -1.38 -2.53
N ALA A 128 -0.33 -2.27 -3.16
CA ALA A 128 1.02 -2.64 -2.76
C ALA A 128 1.85 -3.05 -3.98
N ILE A 129 3.16 -2.86 -3.91
CA ILE A 129 4.12 -3.38 -4.89
C ILE A 129 5.14 -4.20 -4.12
N GLY A 130 5.34 -5.45 -4.50
CA GLY A 130 6.23 -6.40 -3.85
C GLY A 130 6.12 -7.78 -4.47
N PHE A 131 6.94 -8.71 -3.97
CA PHE A 131 7.16 -10.07 -4.50
C PHE A 131 7.94 -10.10 -5.83
N MET A 132 8.97 -10.94 -5.89
CA MET A 132 9.68 -11.38 -7.11
C MET A 132 9.69 -12.90 -7.14
#